data_AF-A0A7J7ISB1-F1
#
_entry.id   AF-A0A7J7ISB1-F1
#
_cell.length_a   1.000
_cell.length_b   1.000
_cell.length_c   1.000
_cell.angle_alpha   90.00
_cell.angle_beta   90.00
_cell.angle_gamma   90.00
#
_symmetry.space_group_name_H-M   'P 1'
#
loop_
_entity.id
_entity.type
_entity.pdbx_description
1 polymer ?
#
loop_
_entity_poly.entity_id
_entity_poly.type
_entity_poly.pdbx_seq_one_letter_code
_entity_poly.pdbx_strand_id
1 'polypeptide(L)'
;MSTLYKAVTVILPLLFTDVDECVIGTHTCPLNSVCNNTIGSFNCPVCKDGYEWTDSNQTACRDVDECKLKTHTCPENSVCNNTIGSFECPVCKDGYDWTDSNQTACEDVDECRLKTHTCPENSVCNNTIGSFECPRCKDGYDWTDSNQTACADINECDKLLDNCDPKHGVCTNTDGGHVCSCIYGFTGEFNCTEIKPGQTGLEEQQKYLVDSAAVFRMYALEAERQSLEKQLENVLRQCALVARKPTRGKRAVLAGSPAAINRVQVDSLINNLGVAIRKLKANILSAKKACGLA
;
A
#
# COMPACT_ATOMS: atom_id res chain seq x y z
N MET A 1 61.58 -79.45 -33.01
CA MET A 1 61.40 -78.06 -33.50
C MET A 1 59.94 -77.60 -33.64
N SER A 2 58.91 -78.45 -33.47
CA SER A 2 57.52 -78.07 -33.80
C SER A 2 56.65 -77.63 -32.61
N THR A 3 56.89 -78.14 -31.39
CA THR A 3 56.07 -77.86 -30.21
C THR A 3 56.42 -76.54 -29.51
N LEU A 4 57.70 -76.17 -29.46
CA LEU A 4 58.14 -74.85 -28.98
C LEU A 4 57.64 -73.72 -29.90
N TYR A 5 57.67 -73.92 -31.21
CA TYR A 5 57.24 -72.91 -32.20
C TYR A 5 55.73 -72.65 -32.12
N LYS A 6 54.91 -73.70 -31.89
CA LYS A 6 53.47 -73.57 -31.66
C LYS A 6 53.13 -72.93 -30.30
N ALA A 7 53.91 -73.20 -29.24
CA ALA A 7 53.75 -72.52 -27.97
C ALA A 7 54.11 -71.02 -28.11
N VAL A 8 55.17 -70.70 -28.85
CA VAL A 8 55.56 -69.30 -29.12
C VAL A 8 54.49 -68.59 -29.98
N THR A 9 53.97 -69.19 -31.04
CA THR A 9 52.95 -68.51 -31.88
C THR A 9 51.55 -68.40 -31.26
N VAL A 10 51.22 -69.23 -30.26
CA VAL A 10 49.93 -69.18 -29.54
C VAL A 10 50.00 -68.33 -28.26
N ILE A 11 51.19 -68.20 -27.63
CA ILE A 11 51.37 -67.46 -26.36
C ILE A 11 51.88 -66.03 -26.60
N LEU A 12 52.59 -65.75 -27.69
CA LEU A 12 53.08 -64.40 -28.02
C LEU A 12 51.97 -63.33 -28.23
N PRO A 13 50.76 -63.64 -28.76
CA PRO A 13 49.67 -62.66 -28.79
C PRO A 13 48.93 -62.51 -27.44
N LEU A 14 49.19 -63.38 -26.46
CA LEU A 14 48.60 -63.30 -25.11
C LEU A 14 49.50 -62.56 -24.10
N LEU A 15 50.69 -62.10 -24.51
CA LEU A 15 51.67 -61.40 -23.66
C LEU A 15 51.76 -59.89 -23.92
N PHE A 16 50.97 -59.36 -24.85
CA PHE A 16 50.97 -57.94 -25.19
C PHE A 16 49.54 -57.43 -25.42
N THR A 17 48.62 -57.79 -24.53
CA THR A 17 47.40 -57.01 -24.41
C THR A 17 47.77 -55.70 -23.75
N ASP A 18 47.43 -54.61 -24.44
CA ASP A 18 47.53 -53.28 -23.89
C ASP A 18 46.83 -53.19 -22.52
N VAL A 19 47.48 -52.51 -21.57
CA VAL A 19 46.93 -52.31 -20.23
C VAL A 19 46.15 -51.01 -20.28
N ASP A 20 44.83 -51.08 -20.24
CA ASP A 20 44.01 -49.87 -20.25
C ASP A 20 44.12 -49.13 -18.90
N GLU A 21 45.00 -48.14 -18.83
CA GLU A 21 45.24 -47.37 -17.61
C GLU A 21 44.04 -46.48 -17.24
N CYS A 22 43.18 -46.18 -18.21
CA CYS A 22 41.95 -45.42 -17.99
C CYS A 22 40.90 -46.25 -17.24
N VAL A 23 40.79 -47.55 -17.56
CA VAL A 23 39.87 -48.48 -16.87
C VAL A 23 40.41 -48.86 -15.49
N ILE A 24 41.72 -49.08 -15.37
CA ILE A 24 42.33 -49.51 -14.10
C ILE A 24 42.54 -48.32 -13.14
N GLY A 25 42.54 -47.09 -13.66
CA GLY A 25 42.72 -45.86 -12.86
C GLY A 25 44.16 -45.61 -12.47
N THR A 26 45.13 -46.14 -13.23
CA THR A 26 46.58 -45.95 -13.00
C THR A 26 47.17 -44.79 -13.80
N HIS A 27 46.35 -44.09 -14.58
CA HIS A 27 46.76 -42.92 -15.35
C HIS A 27 47.13 -41.73 -14.44
N THR A 28 47.99 -40.83 -14.94
CA THR A 28 48.36 -39.57 -14.26
C THR A 28 47.71 -38.33 -14.88
N CYS A 29 46.60 -38.52 -15.61
CA CYS A 29 45.84 -37.41 -16.17
C CYS A 29 45.39 -36.41 -15.09
N PRO A 30 45.45 -35.08 -15.38
CA PRO A 30 44.96 -34.06 -14.46
C PRO A 30 43.51 -34.27 -14.05
N LEU A 31 43.15 -33.83 -12.83
CA LEU A 31 41.77 -33.88 -12.36
C LEU A 31 40.83 -33.16 -13.35
N ASN A 32 39.67 -33.75 -13.60
CA ASN A 32 38.67 -33.26 -14.58
C ASN A 32 39.13 -33.26 -16.05
N SER A 33 40.16 -34.02 -16.41
CA SER A 33 40.47 -34.35 -17.80
C SER A 33 39.91 -35.71 -18.24
N VAL A 34 39.81 -35.90 -19.55
CA VAL A 34 39.40 -37.17 -20.17
C VAL A 34 40.64 -38.03 -20.39
N CYS A 35 40.66 -39.24 -19.82
CA CYS A 35 41.70 -40.23 -20.12
C CYS A 35 41.35 -40.95 -21.42
N ASN A 36 42.30 -41.02 -22.35
CA ASN A 36 42.18 -41.73 -23.60
C ASN A 36 43.30 -42.78 -23.68
N ASN A 37 42.90 -44.05 -23.66
CA ASN A 37 43.83 -45.17 -23.72
C ASN A 37 44.39 -45.34 -25.14
N THR A 38 45.67 -45.66 -25.25
CA THR A 38 46.38 -45.90 -26.50
C THR A 38 47.25 -47.14 -26.39
N ILE A 39 47.58 -47.79 -27.50
CA ILE A 39 48.41 -49.01 -27.41
C ILE A 39 49.78 -48.68 -26.79
N GLY A 40 50.02 -49.22 -25.60
CA GLY A 40 51.24 -49.06 -24.82
C GLY A 40 51.33 -47.79 -23.96
N SER A 41 50.29 -46.97 -23.88
CA SER A 41 50.26 -45.74 -23.06
C SER A 41 48.86 -45.10 -22.96
N PHE A 42 48.75 -43.94 -22.34
CA PHE A 42 47.54 -43.13 -22.34
C PHE A 42 47.87 -41.67 -22.66
N ASN A 43 46.85 -40.90 -23.08
CA ASN A 43 46.95 -39.44 -23.16
C ASN A 43 45.70 -38.78 -22.57
N CYS A 44 45.81 -37.47 -22.32
CA CYS A 44 44.78 -36.68 -21.66
C CYS A 44 44.45 -35.47 -22.55
N PRO A 45 43.77 -35.69 -23.70
CA PRO A 45 43.77 -34.72 -24.79
C PRO A 45 42.92 -33.48 -24.50
N VAL A 46 41.91 -33.61 -23.63
CA VAL A 46 40.93 -32.56 -23.34
C VAL A 46 40.49 -32.59 -21.89
N CYS A 47 40.05 -31.44 -21.40
CA CYS A 47 39.25 -31.37 -20.18
C CYS A 47 37.85 -31.95 -20.41
N LYS A 48 37.19 -32.42 -19.36
CA LYS A 48 35.77 -32.82 -19.38
C LYS A 48 34.90 -31.59 -19.68
N ASP A 49 33.67 -31.82 -20.13
CA ASP A 49 32.69 -30.76 -20.33
C ASP A 49 32.52 -29.90 -19.06
N GLY A 50 32.43 -28.59 -19.22
CA GLY A 50 32.41 -27.62 -18.11
C GLY A 50 33.80 -27.22 -17.58
N TYR A 51 34.88 -27.72 -18.18
CA TYR A 51 36.25 -27.41 -17.76
C TYR A 51 37.13 -26.95 -18.91
N GLU A 52 38.12 -26.10 -18.60
CA GLU A 52 39.14 -25.63 -19.54
C GLU A 52 40.56 -25.78 -18.96
N TRP A 53 41.54 -25.85 -19.86
CA TRP A 53 42.95 -25.90 -19.46
C TRP A 53 43.38 -24.61 -18.75
N THR A 54 44.07 -24.75 -17.62
CA THR A 54 44.60 -23.59 -16.87
C THR A 54 45.72 -22.87 -17.59
N ASP A 55 46.49 -23.60 -18.40
CA ASP A 55 47.62 -23.11 -19.16
C ASP A 55 47.86 -23.96 -20.42
N SER A 56 48.73 -23.48 -21.30
CA SER A 56 49.11 -24.17 -22.54
C SER A 56 49.87 -25.48 -22.30
N ASN A 57 50.34 -25.73 -21.08
CA ASN A 57 51.09 -26.94 -20.71
C ASN A 57 50.16 -28.08 -20.26
N GLN A 58 48.83 -27.87 -20.30
CA GLN A 58 47.81 -28.87 -19.95
C GLN A 58 48.02 -29.46 -18.54
N THR A 59 48.43 -28.61 -17.59
CA THR A 59 48.80 -29.06 -16.24
C THR A 59 47.59 -29.33 -15.34
N ALA A 60 46.50 -28.60 -15.54
CA ALA A 60 45.26 -28.74 -14.78
C ALA A 60 44.04 -28.28 -15.59
N CYS A 61 42.88 -28.84 -15.28
CA CYS A 61 41.60 -28.36 -15.76
C CYS A 61 40.94 -27.53 -14.66
N ARG A 62 40.53 -26.30 -14.97
CA ARG A 62 39.71 -25.46 -14.10
C ARG A 62 38.28 -25.41 -14.59
N ASP A 63 37.39 -25.18 -13.66
CA ASP A 63 35.99 -24.92 -13.92
C ASP A 63 35.82 -23.70 -14.85
N VAL A 64 34.89 -23.80 -15.80
CA VAL A 64 34.49 -22.68 -16.66
C VAL A 64 33.32 -21.98 -16.01
N ASP A 65 33.45 -20.69 -15.72
CA ASP A 65 32.34 -19.89 -15.19
C ASP A 65 31.42 -19.42 -16.33
N GLU A 66 30.42 -20.24 -16.69
CA GLU A 66 29.53 -19.91 -17.82
C GLU A 66 28.66 -18.68 -17.53
N CYS A 67 28.38 -18.40 -16.25
CA CYS A 67 27.64 -17.22 -15.81
C CYS A 67 28.43 -15.94 -16.08
N LYS A 68 29.73 -15.91 -15.74
CA LYS A 68 30.60 -14.77 -16.00
C LYS A 68 30.89 -14.58 -17.48
N LEU A 69 31.03 -15.67 -18.23
CA LEU A 69 31.26 -15.64 -19.67
C LEU A 69 29.99 -15.37 -20.48
N LYS A 70 28.80 -15.45 -19.86
CA LYS A 70 27.49 -15.32 -20.51
C LYS A 70 27.28 -16.35 -21.63
N THR A 71 27.80 -17.55 -21.43
CA THR A 71 27.67 -18.68 -22.37
C THR A 71 26.63 -19.71 -21.92
N HIS A 72 26.03 -19.51 -20.74
CA HIS A 72 24.96 -20.34 -20.20
C HIS A 72 23.69 -20.32 -21.07
N THR A 73 22.86 -21.34 -20.94
CA THR A 73 21.56 -21.46 -21.62
C THR A 73 20.38 -21.16 -20.70
N CYS A 74 20.62 -20.52 -19.55
CA CYS A 74 19.55 -20.12 -18.64
C CYS A 74 18.48 -19.26 -19.34
N PRO A 75 17.18 -19.46 -19.03
CA PRO A 75 16.10 -18.65 -19.56
C PRO A 75 16.30 -17.16 -19.32
N GLU A 76 15.74 -16.33 -20.20
CA GLU A 76 15.74 -14.87 -20.01
C GLU A 76 15.08 -14.53 -18.66
N ASN A 77 15.60 -13.50 -17.98
CA ASN A 77 15.15 -13.09 -16.65
C ASN A 77 15.32 -14.14 -15.53
N SER A 78 16.16 -15.15 -15.72
CA SER A 78 16.62 -16.03 -14.62
C SER A 78 17.99 -15.61 -14.06
N VAL A 79 18.30 -16.12 -12.87
CA VAL A 79 19.61 -15.96 -12.22
C VAL A 79 20.49 -17.16 -12.56
N CYS A 80 21.63 -16.90 -13.20
CA CYS A 80 22.66 -17.91 -13.44
C CYS A 80 23.51 -18.10 -12.18
N ASN A 81 23.68 -19.35 -11.74
CA ASN A 81 24.57 -19.74 -10.66
C ASN A 81 25.62 -20.72 -11.20
N ASN A 82 26.89 -20.35 -11.09
CA ASN A 82 27.98 -21.20 -11.53
C ASN A 82 28.23 -22.31 -10.51
N THR A 83 28.44 -23.54 -10.99
CA THR A 83 28.71 -24.72 -10.17
C THR A 83 29.96 -25.44 -10.67
N ILE A 84 30.53 -26.34 -9.88
CA ILE A 84 31.74 -27.05 -10.31
C ILE A 84 31.40 -28.02 -11.45
N GLY A 85 31.89 -27.72 -12.65
CA GLY A 85 31.72 -28.46 -13.89
C GLY A 85 30.43 -28.16 -14.65
N SER A 86 29.65 -27.15 -14.26
CA SER A 86 28.40 -26.76 -14.93
C SER A 86 27.83 -25.45 -14.37
N PHE A 87 26.60 -25.12 -14.77
CA PHE A 87 25.83 -24.03 -14.19
C PHE A 87 24.38 -24.46 -13.92
N GLU A 88 23.72 -23.75 -13.03
CA GLU A 88 22.31 -23.92 -12.72
C GLU A 88 21.56 -22.59 -12.86
N CYS A 89 20.27 -22.67 -13.14
CA CYS A 89 19.38 -21.51 -13.29
C CYS A 89 18.21 -21.64 -12.30
N PRO A 90 18.49 -21.62 -10.97
CA PRO A 90 17.55 -22.14 -9.99
C PRO A 90 16.30 -21.28 -9.79
N VAL A 91 16.37 -19.98 -10.15
CA VAL A 91 15.34 -19.01 -9.81
C VAL A 91 15.24 -17.91 -10.85
N CYS A 92 14.03 -17.39 -11.03
CA CYS A 92 13.78 -16.16 -11.78
C CYS A 92 14.32 -14.94 -11.01
N LYS A 93 14.62 -13.86 -11.71
CA LYS A 93 14.94 -12.57 -11.08
C LYS A 93 13.71 -12.02 -10.37
N ASP A 94 13.92 -11.12 -9.41
CA ASP A 94 12.84 -10.42 -8.72
C ASP A 94 11.85 -9.80 -9.74
N GLY A 95 10.55 -9.96 -9.48
CA GLY A 95 9.46 -9.54 -10.37
C GLY A 95 9.09 -10.54 -11.48
N TYR A 96 9.74 -11.71 -11.51
CA TYR A 96 9.45 -12.76 -12.49
C TYR A 96 9.17 -14.10 -11.80
N ASP A 97 8.40 -14.96 -12.45
CA ASP A 97 8.12 -16.32 -12.00
C ASP A 97 8.15 -17.32 -13.16
N TRP A 98 8.32 -18.60 -12.83
CA TRP A 98 8.35 -19.67 -13.80
C TRP A 98 6.99 -19.83 -14.47
N THR A 99 6.98 -19.90 -15.80
CA THR A 99 5.77 -20.15 -16.60
C THR A 99 5.18 -21.53 -16.35
N ASP A 100 6.03 -22.51 -16.05
CA ASP A 100 5.66 -23.90 -15.81
C ASP A 100 6.64 -24.58 -14.84
N SER A 101 6.27 -25.79 -14.41
CA SER A 101 7.11 -26.61 -13.53
C SER A 101 8.41 -27.10 -14.17
N ASN A 102 8.53 -26.98 -15.50
CA ASN A 102 9.72 -27.39 -16.25
C ASN A 102 10.75 -26.26 -16.35
N GLN A 103 10.48 -25.10 -15.73
CA GLN A 103 11.39 -23.96 -15.65
C GLN A 103 11.83 -23.47 -17.04
N THR A 104 10.88 -23.45 -18.00
CA THR A 104 11.19 -23.16 -19.41
C THR A 104 11.39 -21.67 -19.68
N ALA A 105 10.67 -20.80 -18.96
CA ALA A 105 10.76 -19.36 -19.09
C ALA A 105 10.39 -18.65 -17.79
N CYS A 106 10.98 -17.46 -17.58
CA CYS A 106 10.59 -16.54 -16.51
C CYS A 106 9.75 -15.42 -17.11
N GLU A 107 8.48 -15.34 -16.73
CA GLU A 107 7.55 -14.30 -17.15
C GLU A 107 7.29 -13.30 -16.04
N ASP A 108 6.96 -12.08 -16.46
CA ASP A 108 6.61 -10.98 -15.57
C ASP A 108 5.44 -11.34 -14.65
N VAL A 109 5.59 -11.07 -13.36
CA VAL A 109 4.52 -11.26 -12.39
C VAL A 109 3.64 -10.02 -12.36
N ASP A 110 2.39 -10.16 -12.81
CA ASP A 110 1.43 -9.05 -12.73
C ASP A 110 0.90 -8.87 -11.29
N GLU A 111 1.62 -8.09 -10.46
CA GLU A 111 1.27 -7.91 -9.04
C GLU A 111 -0.04 -7.13 -8.86
N CYS A 112 -0.42 -6.31 -9.85
CA CYS A 112 -1.69 -5.59 -9.87
C CYS A 112 -2.87 -6.54 -10.04
N ARG A 113 -2.78 -7.48 -10.98
CA ARG A 113 -3.81 -8.52 -11.21
C ARG A 113 -3.89 -9.50 -10.05
N LEU A 114 -2.74 -9.89 -9.49
CA LEU A 114 -2.66 -10.82 -8.35
C LEU A 114 -3.01 -10.15 -7.01
N LYS A 115 -3.10 -8.82 -6.96
CA LYS A 115 -3.33 -8.02 -5.74
C LYS A 115 -2.27 -8.27 -4.65
N THR A 116 -1.04 -8.52 -5.08
CA THR A 116 0.13 -8.73 -4.20
C THR A 116 1.00 -7.48 -4.08
N HIS A 117 0.68 -6.42 -4.84
CA HIS A 117 1.36 -5.13 -4.80
C HIS A 117 1.31 -4.48 -3.40
N THR A 118 2.29 -3.62 -3.11
CA THR A 118 2.34 -2.83 -1.87
C THR A 118 1.89 -1.38 -2.08
N CYS A 119 1.17 -1.09 -3.16
CA CYS A 119 0.62 0.25 -3.39
C CYS A 119 -0.26 0.71 -2.22
N PRO A 120 -0.19 2.01 -1.83
CA PRO A 120 -1.03 2.55 -0.77
C PRO A 120 -2.52 2.34 -1.03
N GLU A 121 -3.31 2.28 0.04
CA GLU A 121 -4.77 2.26 -0.09
C GLU A 121 -5.26 3.47 -0.89
N ASN A 122 -6.32 3.28 -1.68
CA ASN A 122 -6.86 4.29 -2.59
C ASN A 122 -5.88 4.83 -3.64
N SER A 123 -4.84 4.07 -3.99
CA SER A 123 -4.01 4.32 -5.17
C SER A 123 -4.33 3.38 -6.33
N VAL A 124 -3.88 3.78 -7.52
CA VAL A 124 -3.96 2.97 -8.74
C VAL A 124 -2.67 2.15 -8.85
N CYS A 125 -2.79 0.83 -9.00
CA CYS A 125 -1.66 -0.03 -9.35
C CYS A 125 -1.51 -0.09 -10.87
N ASN A 126 -0.30 0.08 -11.37
CA ASN A 126 0.07 -0.13 -12.76
C ASN A 126 1.19 -1.16 -12.85
N ASN A 127 0.97 -2.24 -13.59
CA ASN A 127 1.96 -3.30 -13.75
C ASN A 127 3.03 -2.87 -14.76
N THR A 128 4.29 -3.17 -14.48
CA THR A 128 5.44 -2.88 -15.34
C THR A 128 6.30 -4.13 -15.51
N ILE A 129 7.22 -4.14 -16.49
CA ILE A 129 8.07 -5.32 -16.69
C ILE A 129 9.08 -5.44 -15.54
N GLY A 130 8.96 -6.49 -14.74
CA GLY A 130 9.77 -6.85 -13.58
C GLY A 130 9.40 -6.13 -12.29
N SER A 131 8.27 -5.42 -12.24
CA SER A 131 7.81 -4.67 -11.04
C SER A 131 6.39 -4.12 -11.26
N PHE A 132 5.86 -3.40 -10.28
CA PHE A 132 4.72 -2.49 -10.43
C PHE A 132 5.07 -1.06 -10.01
N GLU A 133 4.23 -0.12 -10.39
CA GLU A 133 4.26 1.27 -9.92
C GLU A 133 2.87 1.70 -9.40
N CYS A 134 2.87 2.71 -8.53
CA CYS A 134 1.65 3.27 -7.93
C CYS A 134 1.60 4.76 -8.26
N PRO A 135 1.33 5.13 -9.53
CA PRO A 135 1.71 6.45 -10.04
C PRO A 135 0.80 7.58 -9.54
N ARG A 136 -0.40 7.24 -9.05
CA ARG A 136 -1.37 8.21 -8.56
C ARG A 136 -2.36 7.60 -7.59
N CYS A 137 -2.96 8.47 -6.80
CA CYS A 137 -4.19 8.17 -6.08
C CYS A 137 -5.37 7.96 -7.06
N LYS A 138 -6.39 7.22 -6.62
CA LYS A 138 -7.66 7.11 -7.33
C LYS A 138 -8.36 8.47 -7.35
N ASP A 139 -9.30 8.63 -8.27
CA ASP A 139 -10.13 9.84 -8.35
C ASP A 139 -10.82 10.10 -7.00
N GLY A 140 -10.81 11.37 -6.55
CA GLY A 140 -11.29 11.76 -5.21
C GLY A 140 -10.23 11.72 -4.11
N TYR A 141 -9.01 11.26 -4.40
CA TYR A 141 -7.92 11.16 -3.43
C TYR A 141 -6.66 11.89 -3.91
N ASP A 142 -5.83 12.34 -2.97
CA ASP A 142 -4.55 13.00 -3.24
C ASP A 142 -3.46 12.47 -2.29
N TRP A 143 -2.19 12.64 -2.69
CA TRP A 143 -1.05 12.23 -1.89
C TRP A 143 -0.98 13.04 -0.59
N THR A 144 -0.80 12.36 0.54
CA THR A 144 -0.65 13.03 1.84
C THR A 144 0.67 13.77 1.98
N ASP A 145 1.69 13.33 1.25
CA ASP A 145 3.03 13.89 1.25
C ASP A 145 3.72 13.72 -0.11
N SER A 146 4.86 14.39 -0.29
CA SER A 146 5.68 14.28 -1.50
C SER A 146 6.32 12.90 -1.69
N ASN A 147 6.32 12.07 -0.66
CA ASN A 147 6.91 10.73 -0.68
C ASN A 147 5.91 9.67 -1.17
N GLN A 148 4.67 10.06 -1.50
CA GLN A 148 3.64 9.19 -2.06
C GLN A 148 3.34 7.98 -1.16
N THR A 149 3.36 8.19 0.16
CA THR A 149 3.23 7.09 1.13
C THR A 149 1.79 6.68 1.39
N ALA A 150 0.84 7.61 1.23
CA ALA A 150 -0.58 7.37 1.45
C ALA A 150 -1.45 8.31 0.61
N CYS A 151 -2.64 7.83 0.24
CA CYS A 151 -3.67 8.63 -0.39
C CYS A 151 -4.74 9.00 0.65
N ALA A 152 -5.05 10.29 0.74
CA ALA A 152 -6.13 10.80 1.58
C ALA A 152 -7.24 11.40 0.71
N ASP A 153 -8.46 11.25 1.20
CA ASP A 153 -9.64 11.84 0.61
C ASP A 153 -9.48 13.36 0.43
N ILE A 154 -9.88 13.85 -0.73
CA ILE A 154 -9.89 15.28 -1.03
C ILE A 154 -11.20 15.83 -0.50
N ASN A 155 -11.15 16.67 0.54
CA ASN A 155 -12.35 17.39 0.94
C ASN A 155 -12.67 18.51 -0.07
N GLU A 156 -13.54 18.25 -1.04
CA GLU A 156 -13.90 19.23 -2.07
C GLU A 156 -14.61 20.45 -1.49
N CYS A 157 -15.38 20.28 -0.41
CA CYS A 157 -16.09 21.37 0.26
C CYS A 157 -15.13 22.35 0.94
N ASP A 158 -14.05 21.84 1.56
CA ASP A 158 -13.04 22.69 2.22
C ASP A 158 -12.11 23.35 1.20
N LYS A 159 -11.80 22.64 0.10
CA LYS A 159 -10.93 23.15 -0.97
C LYS A 159 -11.67 24.02 -2.00
N LEU A 160 -12.99 24.17 -1.87
CA LEU A 160 -13.85 24.89 -2.83
C LEU A 160 -13.71 24.32 -4.26
N LEU A 161 -13.59 23.00 -4.35
CA LEU A 161 -13.55 22.24 -5.61
C LEU A 161 -14.90 21.60 -5.95
N ASP A 162 -15.89 21.72 -5.05
CA ASP A 162 -17.22 21.21 -5.28
C ASP A 162 -17.91 21.94 -6.44
N ASN A 163 -18.91 21.27 -7.01
CA ASN A 163 -19.74 21.77 -8.08
C ASN A 163 -21.18 22.00 -7.60
N CYS A 164 -21.39 22.24 -6.30
CA CYS A 164 -22.71 22.51 -5.76
C CYS A 164 -23.21 23.90 -6.20
N ASP A 165 -24.52 24.10 -6.13
CA ASP A 165 -25.09 25.42 -6.40
C ASP A 165 -24.50 26.46 -5.43
N PRO A 166 -23.85 27.53 -5.91
CA PRO A 166 -23.10 28.45 -5.06
C PRO A 166 -23.99 29.32 -4.16
N LYS A 167 -25.31 29.37 -4.42
CA LYS A 167 -26.26 30.20 -3.67
C LYS A 167 -27.18 29.36 -2.79
N HIS A 168 -27.59 28.20 -3.31
CA HIS A 168 -28.64 27.39 -2.70
C HIS A 168 -28.22 25.93 -2.48
N GLY A 169 -26.96 25.59 -2.73
CA GLY A 169 -26.37 24.29 -2.48
C GLY A 169 -25.62 24.23 -1.16
N VAL A 170 -25.62 23.05 -0.54
CA VAL A 170 -24.85 22.69 0.64
C VAL A 170 -24.00 21.48 0.27
N CYS A 171 -22.68 21.66 0.31
CA CYS A 171 -21.71 20.60 0.08
C CYS A 171 -21.51 19.78 1.36
N THR A 172 -21.45 18.46 1.22
CA THR A 172 -21.05 17.51 2.27
C THR A 172 -19.99 16.58 1.72
N ASN A 173 -18.82 16.56 2.37
CA ASN A 173 -17.73 15.69 1.98
C ASN A 173 -18.04 14.21 2.27
N THR A 174 -17.59 13.32 1.41
CA THR A 174 -17.72 11.86 1.53
C THR A 174 -16.39 11.19 1.16
N ASP A 175 -16.21 9.92 1.49
CA ASP A 175 -14.97 9.21 1.13
C ASP A 175 -14.93 8.99 -0.40
N GLY A 176 -13.94 9.60 -1.05
CA GLY A 176 -13.72 9.57 -2.50
C GLY A 176 -14.53 10.61 -3.30
N GLY A 177 -15.11 11.62 -2.65
CA GLY A 177 -15.83 12.70 -3.35
C GLY A 177 -16.80 13.48 -2.46
N HIS A 178 -17.75 14.19 -3.04
CA HIS A 178 -18.72 14.98 -2.29
C HIS A 178 -20.17 14.80 -2.76
N VAL A 179 -21.11 15.17 -1.90
CA VAL A 179 -22.54 15.21 -2.19
C VAL A 179 -23.07 16.63 -2.04
N CYS A 180 -23.81 17.09 -3.04
CA CYS A 180 -24.51 18.36 -3.03
C CYS A 180 -25.98 18.17 -2.64
N SER A 181 -26.48 19.04 -1.76
CA SER A 181 -27.90 19.08 -1.38
C SER A 181 -28.43 20.50 -1.43
N CYS A 182 -29.68 20.68 -1.89
CA CYS A 182 -30.28 22.02 -1.94
C CYS A 182 -30.84 22.43 -0.57
N ILE A 183 -30.71 23.73 -0.25
CA ILE A 183 -31.38 24.32 0.92
C ILE A 183 -32.90 24.19 0.78
N TYR A 184 -33.60 24.33 1.91
CA TYR A 184 -35.05 24.21 1.94
C TYR A 184 -35.76 25.16 0.96
N GLY A 185 -36.76 24.65 0.24
CA GLY A 185 -37.50 25.40 -0.77
C GLY A 185 -36.87 25.32 -2.17
N PHE A 186 -35.74 24.62 -2.30
CA PHE A 186 -35.06 24.39 -3.58
C PHE A 186 -34.85 22.89 -3.83
N THR A 187 -34.87 22.47 -5.09
CA THR A 187 -34.63 21.09 -5.53
C THR A 187 -33.65 21.02 -6.70
N GLY A 188 -32.95 19.90 -6.80
CA GLY A 188 -31.84 19.66 -7.73
C GLY A 188 -30.65 18.98 -7.04
N GLU A 189 -29.57 18.78 -7.79
CA GLU A 189 -28.30 18.23 -7.27
C GLU A 189 -27.20 19.30 -7.35
N PHE A 190 -26.78 19.67 -8.58
CA PHE A 190 -25.73 20.67 -8.82
C PHE A 190 -26.27 22.07 -9.16
N ASN A 191 -27.57 22.17 -9.44
CA ASN A 191 -28.25 23.43 -9.72
C ASN A 191 -29.59 23.41 -9.01
N CYS A 192 -29.73 24.31 -8.04
CA CYS A 192 -30.85 24.33 -7.12
C CYS A 192 -31.90 25.31 -7.63
N THR A 193 -33.09 24.79 -7.91
CA THR A 193 -34.22 25.56 -8.43
C THR A 193 -35.33 25.65 -7.41
N GLU A 194 -35.99 26.80 -7.31
CA GLU A 194 -37.11 26.99 -6.40
C GLU A 194 -38.23 25.99 -6.68
N ILE A 195 -38.70 25.33 -5.63
CA ILE A 195 -39.82 24.40 -5.72
C ILE A 195 -41.12 25.21 -5.82
N LYS A 196 -41.87 25.00 -6.90
CA LYS A 196 -43.15 25.70 -7.12
C LYS A 196 -44.28 24.99 -6.38
N PRO A 197 -45.33 25.73 -5.94
CA PRO A 197 -46.51 25.14 -5.32
C PRO A 197 -47.14 24.07 -6.22
N GLY A 198 -47.31 22.85 -5.72
CA GLY A 198 -47.90 21.71 -6.44
C GLY A 198 -46.91 20.73 -7.09
N GLN A 199 -45.59 20.92 -6.93
CA GLN A 199 -44.58 19.93 -7.30
C GLN A 199 -44.28 18.98 -6.13
N THR A 200 -44.04 17.69 -6.43
CA THR A 200 -43.80 16.58 -5.48
C THR A 200 -42.57 16.76 -4.57
N GLY A 201 -41.71 17.77 -4.82
CA GLY A 201 -40.51 18.02 -4.02
C GLY A 201 -40.75 18.70 -2.66
N LEU A 202 -41.85 19.44 -2.51
CA LEU A 202 -42.18 20.10 -1.23
C LEU A 202 -42.56 19.05 -0.18
N GLU A 203 -43.36 18.04 -0.50
CA GLU A 203 -43.76 16.99 0.45
C GLU A 203 -42.59 16.08 0.88
N GLU A 204 -41.64 15.79 -0.03
CA GLU A 204 -40.42 15.03 0.29
C GLU A 204 -39.42 15.81 1.15
N GLN A 205 -39.19 17.10 0.89
CA GLN A 205 -38.40 17.95 1.79
C GLN A 205 -39.12 18.23 3.11
N GLN A 206 -40.46 18.28 3.09
CA GLN A 206 -41.27 18.47 4.27
C GLN A 206 -41.22 17.26 5.20
N LYS A 207 -41.01 16.04 4.67
CA LYS A 207 -40.66 14.83 5.44
C LYS A 207 -39.35 14.99 6.23
N TYR A 208 -38.36 15.68 5.66
CA TYR A 208 -37.11 16.06 6.35
C TYR A 208 -37.31 17.18 7.38
N LEU A 209 -38.28 18.07 7.15
CA LEU A 209 -38.71 19.11 8.11
C LEU A 209 -39.67 18.63 9.20
N VAL A 210 -40.16 17.40 9.16
CA VAL A 210 -40.92 16.83 10.31
C VAL A 210 -39.99 16.68 11.54
N ASP A 211 -38.66 16.70 11.37
CA ASP A 211 -37.68 16.87 12.44
C ASP A 211 -37.57 18.33 12.98
N SER A 212 -38.38 19.27 12.48
CA SER A 212 -38.37 20.68 12.91
C SER A 212 -38.67 20.87 14.39
N ALA A 213 -39.49 20.02 15.04
CA ALA A 213 -39.71 20.13 16.48
C ALA A 213 -38.41 19.93 17.27
N ALA A 214 -37.54 19.00 16.84
CA ALA A 214 -36.24 18.76 17.47
C ALA A 214 -35.26 19.90 17.16
N VAL A 215 -35.22 20.37 15.91
CA VAL A 215 -34.33 21.47 15.48
C VAL A 215 -34.74 22.81 16.11
N PHE A 216 -36.02 23.16 16.14
CA PHE A 216 -36.54 24.32 16.87
C PHE A 216 -36.29 24.20 18.37
N ARG A 217 -36.42 22.99 18.95
CA ARG A 217 -36.07 22.75 20.35
C ARG A 217 -34.57 22.95 20.60
N MET A 218 -33.72 22.53 19.67
CA MET A 218 -32.27 22.75 19.74
C MET A 218 -31.93 24.25 19.69
N TYR A 219 -32.48 25.01 18.73
CA TYR A 219 -32.30 26.46 18.66
C TYR A 219 -32.87 27.20 19.89
N ALA A 220 -34.03 26.77 20.41
CA ALA A 220 -34.60 27.34 21.63
C ALA A 220 -33.72 27.08 22.86
N LEU A 221 -33.14 25.88 22.98
CA LEU A 221 -32.18 25.55 24.04
C LEU A 221 -30.89 26.36 23.89
N GLU A 222 -30.38 26.59 22.68
CA GLU A 222 -29.18 27.40 22.46
C GLU A 222 -29.42 28.87 22.84
N ALA A 223 -30.59 29.42 22.51
CA ALA A 223 -31.00 30.76 22.95
C ALA A 223 -31.14 30.86 24.48
N GLU A 224 -31.68 29.84 25.14
CA GLU A 224 -31.73 29.75 26.60
C GLU A 224 -30.33 29.72 27.22
N ARG A 225 -29.40 28.93 26.64
CA ARG A 225 -28.01 28.84 27.08
C ARG A 225 -27.32 30.20 27.05
N GLN A 226 -27.43 30.92 25.93
CA GLN A 226 -26.83 32.26 25.76
C GLN A 226 -27.44 33.30 26.72
N SER A 227 -28.75 33.21 26.98
CA SER A 227 -29.41 34.06 27.97
C SER A 227 -28.89 33.81 29.38
N LEU A 228 -28.72 32.54 29.77
CA LEU A 228 -28.17 32.17 31.08
C LEU A 228 -26.69 32.55 31.23
N GLU A 229 -25.88 32.42 30.19
CA GLU A 229 -24.49 32.89 30.19
C GLU A 229 -24.41 34.40 30.48
N LYS A 230 -25.29 35.20 29.85
CA LYS A 230 -25.40 36.65 30.15
C LYS A 230 -25.89 36.91 31.58
N GLN A 231 -26.82 36.11 32.09
CA GLN A 231 -27.28 36.23 33.48
C GLN A 231 -26.15 35.90 34.47
N LEU A 232 -25.37 34.85 34.20
CA LEU A 232 -24.21 34.49 35.00
C LEU A 232 -23.17 35.61 34.98
N GLU A 233 -22.88 36.19 33.81
CA GLU A 233 -21.97 37.34 33.70
C GLU A 233 -22.47 38.54 34.51
N ASN A 234 -23.77 38.84 34.48
CA ASN A 234 -24.36 39.92 35.27
C ASN A 234 -24.32 39.64 36.78
N VAL A 235 -24.59 38.41 37.21
CA VAL A 235 -24.46 38.01 38.63
C VAL A 235 -23.01 38.16 39.07
N LEU A 236 -22.05 37.67 38.28
CA LEU A 236 -20.63 37.80 38.58
C LEU A 236 -20.18 39.27 38.58
N ARG A 237 -20.74 40.13 37.72
CA ARG A 237 -20.52 41.58 37.76
C ARG A 237 -21.10 42.22 39.02
N GLN A 238 -22.30 41.83 39.45
CA GLN A 238 -22.90 42.31 40.70
C GLN A 238 -22.10 41.83 41.92
N CYS A 239 -21.66 40.57 41.92
CA CYS A 239 -20.69 40.03 42.88
C CYS A 239 -19.40 40.86 42.92
N ALA A 240 -18.87 41.23 41.75
CA ALA A 240 -17.66 42.05 41.63
C ALA A 240 -17.85 43.51 42.08
N LEU A 241 -19.07 44.05 42.04
CA LEU A 241 -19.41 45.36 42.63
C LEU A 241 -19.48 45.28 44.17
N VAL A 242 -19.88 44.13 44.72
CA VAL A 242 -19.76 43.84 46.16
C VAL A 242 -18.29 43.62 46.57
N ALA A 243 -17.45 43.12 45.65
CA ALA A 243 -16.04 42.85 45.86
C ALA A 243 -15.13 43.81 45.05
N ARG A 244 -15.02 45.09 45.44
CA ARG A 244 -13.94 45.94 44.91
C ARG A 244 -12.55 45.43 45.36
N LYS A 245 -11.90 44.61 44.53
CA LYS A 245 -10.56 44.82 43.92
C LYS A 245 -10.15 43.61 43.02
N PRO A 246 -9.23 43.78 42.05
CA PRO A 246 -9.43 43.43 40.62
C PRO A 246 -8.73 42.14 40.17
N THR A 247 -9.13 41.55 39.02
CA THR A 247 -8.25 41.29 37.85
C THR A 247 -8.97 40.66 36.64
N ARG A 248 -8.39 40.95 35.46
CA ARG A 248 -8.70 40.61 34.05
C ARG A 248 -8.96 39.12 33.74
N GLY A 249 -9.84 38.85 32.77
CA GLY A 249 -9.90 37.54 32.08
C GLY A 249 -10.82 37.47 30.86
N LYS A 250 -10.21 37.64 29.67
CA LYS A 250 -10.56 37.29 28.27
C LYS A 250 -12.01 36.98 27.83
N ARG A 251 -12.39 37.69 26.76
CA ARG A 251 -13.55 37.51 25.87
C ARG A 251 -13.27 36.36 24.89
N ALA A 252 -14.21 35.42 24.72
CA ALA A 252 -14.18 34.44 23.63
C ALA A 252 -15.31 34.74 22.64
N VAL A 253 -14.96 34.84 21.37
CA VAL A 253 -15.84 34.94 20.21
C VAL A 253 -15.98 33.53 19.65
N LEU A 254 -17.20 33.08 19.36
CA LEU A 254 -17.44 31.94 18.49
C LEU A 254 -18.40 32.37 17.38
N ALA A 255 -17.86 32.39 16.17
CA ALA A 255 -18.58 32.47 14.92
C ALA A 255 -18.77 31.05 14.37
N GLY A 256 -19.89 30.80 13.68
CA GLY A 256 -20.13 29.57 12.93
C GLY A 256 -21.53 29.55 12.33
N SER A 257 -21.62 29.48 11.00
CA SER A 257 -22.87 29.21 10.25
C SER A 257 -23.37 27.79 10.53
N PRO A 258 -24.69 27.53 10.52
CA PRO A 258 -25.21 26.19 10.80
C PRO A 258 -25.18 25.31 9.54
N ALA A 259 -24.40 24.23 9.60
CA ALA A 259 -24.44 23.11 8.67
C ALA A 259 -25.52 22.07 9.08
N ALA A 260 -26.01 21.31 8.11
CA ALA A 260 -27.05 20.29 8.24
C ALA A 260 -26.64 19.16 9.21
N ILE A 261 -27.57 18.74 10.09
CA ILE A 261 -27.34 17.72 11.13
C ILE A 261 -28.34 16.57 10.95
N ASN A 262 -27.86 15.32 10.92
CA ASN A 262 -28.67 14.11 10.80
C ASN A 262 -29.38 13.76 12.14
N ARG A 263 -30.52 13.08 12.10
CA ARG A 263 -31.45 12.85 13.23
C ARG A 263 -30.80 12.27 14.50
N VAL A 264 -29.86 11.34 14.36
CA VAL A 264 -29.10 10.74 15.49
C VAL A 264 -28.16 11.74 16.16
N GLN A 265 -27.60 12.68 15.40
CA GLN A 265 -26.72 13.73 15.92
C GLN A 265 -27.53 14.86 16.60
N VAL A 266 -28.73 15.19 16.11
CA VAL A 266 -29.61 16.23 16.69
C VAL A 266 -30.05 15.87 18.11
N ASP A 267 -30.50 14.64 18.36
CA ASP A 267 -30.94 14.22 19.70
C ASP A 267 -29.79 14.20 20.72
N SER A 268 -28.60 13.78 20.29
CA SER A 268 -27.38 13.85 21.10
C SER A 268 -27.01 15.30 21.45
N LEU A 269 -27.07 16.21 20.47
CA LEU A 269 -26.83 17.64 20.67
C LEU A 269 -27.85 18.28 21.62
N ILE A 270 -29.15 17.97 21.48
CA ILE A 270 -30.21 18.44 22.37
C ILE A 270 -29.96 17.98 23.81
N ASN A 271 -29.58 16.71 24.00
CA ASN A 271 -29.26 16.16 25.31
C ASN A 271 -28.04 16.84 25.93
N ASN A 272 -26.98 17.06 25.15
CA ASN A 272 -25.77 17.75 25.59
C ASN A 272 -26.05 19.22 25.96
N LEU A 273 -26.83 19.94 25.16
CA LEU A 273 -27.29 21.31 25.46
C LEU A 273 -28.11 21.35 26.75
N GLY A 274 -29.03 20.40 26.92
CA GLY A 274 -29.85 20.29 28.14
C GLY A 274 -29.00 20.06 29.40
N VAL A 275 -27.92 19.27 29.32
CA VAL A 275 -26.96 19.09 30.41
C VAL A 275 -26.20 20.39 30.69
N ALA A 276 -25.74 21.10 29.66
CA ALA A 276 -25.01 22.36 29.80
C ALA A 276 -25.87 23.46 30.46
N ILE A 277 -27.14 23.59 30.05
CA ILE A 277 -28.10 24.54 30.62
C ILE A 277 -28.36 24.25 32.11
N ARG A 278 -28.53 22.98 32.50
CA ARG A 278 -28.69 22.60 33.92
C ARG A 278 -27.47 23.00 34.75
N LYS A 279 -26.26 22.78 34.23
CA LYS A 279 -25.01 23.21 34.89
C LYS A 279 -24.92 24.73 35.01
N LEU A 280 -25.26 25.48 33.97
CA LEU A 280 -25.29 26.94 34.00
C LEU A 280 -26.26 27.49 35.06
N LYS A 281 -27.48 26.95 35.13
CA LYS A 281 -28.47 27.32 36.17
C LYS A 281 -27.95 27.06 37.58
N ALA A 282 -27.31 25.90 37.81
CA ALA A 282 -26.71 25.56 39.11
C ALA A 282 -25.55 26.49 39.48
N ASN A 283 -24.70 26.85 38.51
CA ASN A 283 -23.59 27.78 38.71
C ASN A 283 -24.10 29.19 39.04
N ILE A 284 -25.15 29.66 38.37
CA ILE A 284 -25.80 30.95 38.68
C ILE A 284 -26.34 30.95 40.12
N LEU A 285 -27.04 29.90 40.53
CA LEU A 285 -27.58 29.79 41.90
C LEU A 285 -26.47 29.76 42.95
N SER A 286 -25.38 29.04 42.66
CA SER A 286 -24.21 28.95 43.55
C SER A 286 -23.48 30.29 43.64
N ALA A 287 -23.30 31.00 42.51
CA ALA A 287 -22.71 32.33 42.47
C ALA A 287 -23.55 33.35 43.24
N LYS A 288 -24.88 33.34 43.06
CA LYS A 288 -25.81 34.19 43.83
C LYS A 288 -25.69 33.95 45.34
N LYS A 289 -25.72 32.68 45.78
CA LYS A 289 -25.53 32.30 47.19
C LYS A 289 -24.17 32.75 47.73
N ALA A 290 -23.09 32.54 46.98
CA ALA A 290 -21.75 32.93 47.40
C ALA A 290 -21.60 34.46 47.57
N CYS A 291 -22.39 35.24 46.83
CA CYS A 291 -22.37 36.69 46.88
C CYS A 291 -23.45 37.32 47.76
N GLY A 292 -24.25 36.51 48.47
CA GLY A 292 -25.34 37.01 49.32
C GLY A 292 -26.48 37.70 48.55
N LEU A 293 -26.60 37.44 47.26
CA LEU A 293 -27.67 37.96 46.41
C LEU A 293 -28.80 36.92 46.43
N ALA A 294 -29.91 37.23 47.09
CA ALA A 294 -31.10 36.37 47.09
C ALA A 294 -31.73 36.28 45.69
#